data_AF-A0A1H2REJ5-F1
#
_entry.id   AF-A0A1H2REJ5-F1
#
_cell.length_a   1.000
_cell.length_b   1.000
_cell.length_c   1.000
_cell.angle_alpha   90.00
_cell.angle_beta   90.00
_cell.angle_gamma   90.00
#
_symmetry.space_group_name_H-M   'P 1'
#
loop_
_entity.id
_entity.type
_entity.pdbx_description
1 polymer ?
#
loop_
_entity_poly.entity_id
_entity_poly.type
_entity_poly.pdbx_seq_one_letter_code
_entity_poly.pdbx_strand_id
1 'polypeptide(L)'
;MKQLPAQTIQTQLSGEDVFIDVGLLRWLNEQSGPVERDSWLLSACLFFLTRLRVHGRIRLDEDGHIHRRFWKVMEKSLKLEKHGKHTKTKHIFIYCFLEQMAMQKQWIQKDGEHAFITRNGGAFLNETREKQLNELLGYLWPKS
;
A
#
# COMPACT_ATOMS: atom_id res chain seq x y z
N MET A 1 -23.35 1.22 -7.94
CA MET A 1 -22.11 1.80 -8.50
C MET A 1 -21.59 2.83 -7.51
N LYS A 2 -20.47 2.56 -6.81
CA LYS A 2 -19.83 3.56 -5.94
C LYS A 2 -19.11 4.57 -6.84
N GLN A 3 -19.39 5.85 -6.67
CA GLN A 3 -18.67 6.92 -7.36
C GLN A 3 -17.20 6.86 -6.93
N LEU A 4 -16.30 6.67 -7.91
CA LEU A 4 -14.87 6.86 -7.71
C LEU A 4 -14.63 8.36 -7.44
N PRO A 5 -13.85 8.74 -6.41
CA PRO A 5 -13.47 10.13 -6.22
C PRO A 5 -12.71 10.64 -7.45
N ALA A 6 -12.85 11.93 -7.77
CA ALA A 6 -12.40 12.57 -9.01
C ALA A 6 -10.86 12.61 -9.26
N GLN A 7 -10.07 11.75 -8.61
CA GLN A 7 -8.60 11.79 -8.58
C GLN A 7 -7.95 10.41 -8.79
N THR A 8 -8.66 9.49 -9.43
CA THR A 8 -8.18 8.13 -9.69
C THR A 8 -8.00 7.92 -11.18
N ILE A 9 -6.83 7.44 -11.61
CA ILE A 9 -6.61 6.99 -12.99
C ILE A 9 -7.01 5.52 -13.08
N GLN A 10 -7.91 5.22 -14.01
CA GLN A 10 -8.23 3.85 -14.41
C GLN A 10 -7.20 3.41 -15.44
N THR A 11 -6.39 2.39 -15.13
CA THR A 11 -5.53 1.75 -16.12
C THR A 11 -6.15 0.41 -16.52
N GLN A 12 -6.56 0.29 -17.78
CA GLN A 12 -7.09 -0.96 -18.34
C GLN A 12 -5.98 -1.79 -18.96
N LEU A 13 -5.56 -2.89 -18.31
CA LEU A 13 -4.79 -3.95 -18.97
C LEU A 13 -5.10 -5.31 -18.31
N SER A 14 -5.43 -6.32 -19.13
CA SER A 14 -5.77 -7.71 -18.75
C SER A 14 -7.13 -7.98 -18.08
N GLY A 15 -8.10 -7.06 -18.21
CA GLY A 15 -9.48 -7.28 -17.74
C GLY A 15 -9.73 -6.95 -16.27
N GLU A 16 -8.72 -6.48 -15.54
CA GLU A 16 -8.87 -5.88 -14.21
C GLU A 16 -8.55 -4.39 -14.27
N ASP A 17 -9.49 -3.55 -13.81
CA ASP A 17 -9.28 -2.12 -13.67
C ASP A 17 -8.42 -1.85 -12.42
N VAL A 18 -7.17 -1.43 -12.63
CA VAL A 18 -6.32 -0.94 -11.53
C VAL A 18 -6.53 0.56 -11.38
N PHE A 19 -6.85 0.96 -10.16
CA PHE A 19 -7.16 2.33 -9.80
C PHE A 19 -6.00 2.92 -8.99
N ILE A 20 -5.21 3.79 -9.62
CA ILE A 20 -4.07 4.45 -8.97
C ILE A 20 -4.41 5.91 -8.68
N ASP A 21 -4.23 6.32 -7.43
CA ASP A 21 -4.44 7.70 -6.99
C ASP A 21 -3.38 8.64 -7.60
N VAL A 22 -3.81 9.76 -8.19
CA VAL A 22 -2.92 10.74 -8.81
C VAL A 22 -1.97 11.37 -7.79
N GLY A 23 -2.41 11.54 -6.55
CA GLY A 23 -1.60 12.03 -5.44
C GLY A 23 -0.44 11.10 -5.10
N LEU A 24 -0.65 9.78 -5.20
CA LEU A 24 0.42 8.79 -5.06
C LEU A 24 1.48 8.97 -6.15
N LEU A 25 1.07 9.01 -7.42
CA LEU A 25 2.00 9.13 -8.55
C LEU A 25 2.81 10.43 -8.47
N ARG A 26 2.15 11.54 -8.13
CA ARG A 26 2.81 12.82 -7.91
C ARG A 26 3.82 12.74 -6.77
N TRP A 27 3.42 12.19 -5.62
CA TRP A 27 4.31 12.05 -4.46
C TRP A 27 5.52 11.15 -4.76
N LEU A 28 5.31 10.06 -5.50
CA LEU A 28 6.37 9.15 -5.95
C LEU A 28 7.36 9.84 -6.89
N ASN A 29 6.89 10.73 -7.77
CA ASN A 29 7.74 11.52 -8.66
C ASN A 29 8.52 12.64 -7.94
N GLU A 30 8.06 13.07 -6.77
CA GLU A 30 8.73 14.07 -5.93
C GLU A 30 9.90 13.48 -5.09
N GLN A 31 10.06 12.15 -5.04
CA GLN A 31 11.20 11.50 -4.39
C GLN A 31 12.46 11.56 -5.28
N SER A 32 13.65 11.62 -4.68
CA SER A 32 14.94 11.87 -5.37
C SER A 32 15.45 10.68 -6.23
N GLY A 33 14.69 10.37 -7.27
CA GLY A 33 15.04 9.42 -8.34
C GLY A 33 14.39 8.03 -8.22
N PRO A 34 14.37 7.25 -9.33
CA PRO A 34 13.66 5.97 -9.39
C PRO A 34 14.10 4.95 -8.33
N VAL A 35 15.40 4.87 -8.05
CA VAL A 35 15.97 3.92 -7.08
C VAL A 35 15.47 4.21 -5.66
N GLU A 36 15.40 5.48 -5.29
CA GLU A 36 14.96 5.90 -3.95
C GLU A 36 13.46 5.67 -3.79
N ARG A 37 12.67 6.00 -4.82
CA ARG A 37 11.23 5.75 -4.88
C ARG A 37 10.91 4.26 -4.74
N ASP A 38 11.55 3.42 -5.55
CA ASP A 38 11.28 1.98 -5.61
C ASP A 38 11.70 1.29 -4.31
N SER A 39 12.86 1.68 -3.76
CA SER A 39 13.34 1.22 -2.45
C SER A 39 12.41 1.62 -1.31
N TRP A 40 11.88 2.85 -1.36
CA TRP A 40 10.94 3.33 -0.37
C TRP A 40 9.62 2.54 -0.41
N LEU A 41 9.07 2.33 -1.60
CA LEU A 41 7.77 1.66 -1.76
C LEU A 41 7.84 0.20 -1.31
N LEU A 42 8.93 -0.48 -1.66
CA LEU A 42 9.20 -1.83 -1.18
C LEU A 42 9.34 -1.85 0.35
N SER A 43 10.08 -0.91 0.93
CA SER A 43 10.23 -0.80 2.39
C SER A 43 8.89 -0.58 3.09
N ALA A 44 8.02 0.25 2.50
CA ALA A 44 6.67 0.49 2.99
C ALA A 44 5.80 -0.78 2.96
N CYS A 45 5.80 -1.50 1.83
CA CYS A 45 5.07 -2.76 1.68
C CYS A 45 5.55 -3.84 2.65
N LEU A 46 6.87 -4.03 2.76
CA LEU A 46 7.45 -5.02 3.67
C LEU A 46 7.15 -4.71 5.12
N PHE A 47 7.24 -3.43 5.53
CA PHE A 47 6.87 -3.01 6.88
C PHE A 47 5.40 -3.31 7.17
N PHE A 48 4.52 -2.95 6.24
CA PHE A 48 3.09 -3.18 6.32
C PHE A 48 2.75 -4.66 6.54
N LEU A 49 3.22 -5.54 5.65
CA LEU A 49 2.94 -6.98 5.72
C LEU A 49 3.62 -7.64 6.92
N THR A 50 4.85 -7.25 7.25
CA THR A 50 5.55 -7.78 8.43
C THR A 50 4.80 -7.46 9.71
N ARG A 51 4.25 -6.25 9.83
CA ARG A 51 3.45 -5.86 11.00
C ARG A 51 2.16 -6.66 11.07
N LEU A 52 1.45 -6.85 9.95
CA LEU A 52 0.28 -7.73 9.92
C LEU A 52 0.64 -9.16 10.37
N ARG A 53 1.77 -9.70 9.91
CA ARG A 53 2.26 -11.02 10.33
C ARG A 53 2.55 -11.10 11.82
N VAL A 54 3.20 -10.08 12.40
CA VAL A 54 3.59 -10.04 13.81
C VAL A 54 2.37 -9.91 14.73
N HIS A 55 1.41 -9.05 14.39
CA HIS A 55 0.22 -8.82 15.22
C HIS A 55 -0.87 -9.88 15.01
N GLY A 56 -0.81 -10.61 13.89
CA GLY A 56 -1.80 -11.62 13.50
C GLY A 56 -3.11 -11.02 13.01
N ARG A 57 -3.71 -10.11 13.79
CA ARG A 57 -4.95 -9.40 13.46
C ARG A 57 -4.81 -7.91 13.73
N ILE A 58 -5.14 -7.09 12.74
CA ILE A 58 -5.16 -5.63 12.84
C ILE A 58 -6.59 -5.14 12.66
N ARG A 59 -7.08 -4.37 13.63
CA ARG A 59 -8.44 -3.83 13.63
C ARG A 59 -8.73 -2.94 12.41
N LEU A 60 -9.94 -3.05 11.86
CA LEU A 60 -10.50 -2.17 10.86
C LEU A 60 -11.23 -0.97 11.48
N ASP A 61 -11.37 0.12 10.73
CA ASP A 61 -12.27 1.23 11.06
C ASP A 61 -13.69 0.97 10.54
N GLU A 62 -14.58 1.94 10.75
CA GLU A 62 -16.00 1.86 10.40
C GLU A 62 -16.23 1.71 8.89
N ASP A 63 -15.28 2.15 8.07
CA ASP A 63 -15.31 2.05 6.62
C ASP A 63 -14.68 0.74 6.11
N GLY A 64 -14.22 -0.13 7.02
CA GLY A 64 -13.58 -1.40 6.70
C GLY A 64 -12.13 -1.26 6.24
N HIS A 65 -11.48 -0.12 6.50
CA HIS A 65 -10.05 0.11 6.24
C HIS A 65 -9.21 -0.20 7.47
N ILE A 66 -7.92 -0.48 7.27
CA ILE A 66 -7.01 -0.65 8.41
C ILE A 66 -6.99 0.61 9.27
N HIS A 67 -7.24 0.42 10.57
CA HIS A 67 -7.47 1.53 11.48
C HIS A 67 -6.26 2.49 11.56
N ARG A 68 -6.52 3.80 11.59
CA ARG A 68 -5.52 4.90 11.59
C ARG A 68 -4.34 4.71 12.56
N ARG A 69 -4.56 4.11 13.73
CA ARG A 69 -3.48 3.84 14.71
C ARG A 69 -2.36 2.96 14.13
N PHE A 70 -2.70 2.01 13.26
CA PHE A 70 -1.72 1.19 12.57
C PHE A 70 -0.80 2.07 11.70
N TRP A 71 -1.39 2.93 10.86
CA TRP A 71 -0.67 3.80 9.94
C TRP A 71 0.22 4.81 10.64
N LYS A 72 -0.20 5.36 11.79
CA LYS A 72 0.65 6.26 12.59
C LYS A 72 1.98 5.62 13.02
N VAL A 73 1.98 4.31 13.30
CA VAL A 73 3.24 3.61 13.65
C VAL A 73 4.14 3.46 12.43
N MET A 74 3.54 3.22 11.26
CA MET A 74 4.25 3.15 9.99
C MET A 74 4.86 4.51 9.60
N GLU A 75 4.10 5.60 9.74
CA GLU A 75 4.57 6.98 9.51
C GLU A 75 5.86 7.27 10.27
N LYS A 76 5.85 6.97 11.58
CA LYS A 76 7.01 7.15 12.46
C LYS A 76 8.18 6.26 12.04
N SER A 77 7.92 5.01 11.69
CA SER A 77 8.95 4.01 11.37
C SER A 77 9.65 4.31 10.04
N LEU A 78 8.89 4.81 9.05
CA LEU A 78 9.39 5.17 7.72
C LEU A 78 9.84 6.64 7.63
N LYS A 79 9.84 7.37 8.74
CA LYS A 79 10.21 8.80 8.82
C LYS A 79 9.42 9.68 7.83
N LEU A 80 8.16 9.32 7.56
CA LEU A 80 7.26 10.07 6.67
C LEU A 80 6.94 11.46 7.21
N GLU A 81 7.15 11.68 8.52
CA GLU A 81 6.97 12.96 9.23
C GLU A 81 7.81 14.13 8.68
N LYS A 82 8.87 13.86 7.90
CA LYS A 82 9.73 14.92 7.33
C LYS A 82 9.02 15.85 6.33
N HIS A 83 7.81 15.50 5.85
CA HIS A 83 7.09 16.27 4.82
C HIS A 83 5.95 17.17 5.34
N GLY A 84 6.00 17.56 6.63
CA GLY A 84 5.38 18.81 7.10
C GLY A 84 4.47 18.70 8.33
N LYS A 85 4.54 19.74 9.18
CA LYS A 85 4.03 19.87 10.55
C LYS A 85 2.50 19.86 10.79
N HIS A 86 1.62 19.53 9.83
CA HIS A 86 0.17 19.74 10.01
C HIS A 86 -0.71 18.48 9.90
N THR A 87 -1.13 18.00 11.07
CA THR A 87 -2.39 17.34 11.55
C THR A 87 -3.43 16.66 10.65
N LYS A 88 -3.39 16.68 9.32
CA LYS A 88 -4.20 15.80 8.48
C LYS A 88 -3.31 14.71 7.92
N THR A 89 -3.84 13.49 7.79
CA THR A 89 -3.13 12.32 7.26
C THR A 89 -2.76 12.59 5.78
N LYS A 90 -1.70 13.38 5.54
CA LYS A 90 -1.32 13.89 4.21
C LYS A 90 -1.07 12.79 3.19
N HIS A 91 -0.84 11.57 3.67
CA HIS A 91 -0.47 10.40 2.88
C HIS A 91 -1.55 9.33 2.86
N ILE A 92 -2.83 9.70 3.05
CA ILE A 92 -3.94 8.72 3.00
C ILE A 92 -3.94 7.90 1.70
N PHE A 93 -3.52 8.50 0.58
CA PHE A 93 -3.37 7.82 -0.70
C PHE A 93 -2.36 6.67 -0.66
N ILE A 94 -1.28 6.77 0.15
CA ILE A 94 -0.30 5.70 0.34
C ILE A 94 -0.93 4.51 1.05
N TYR A 95 -1.76 4.77 2.06
CA TYR A 95 -2.38 3.72 2.87
C TYR A 95 -3.44 2.98 2.08
N CYS A 96 -4.28 3.75 1.38
CA CYS A 96 -5.26 3.19 0.45
C CYS A 96 -4.55 2.34 -0.62
N PHE A 97 -3.46 2.82 -1.20
CA PHE A 97 -2.69 2.09 -2.20
C PHE A 97 -2.14 0.76 -1.65
N LEU A 98 -1.44 0.78 -0.51
CA LEU A 98 -0.83 -0.41 0.06
C LEU A 98 -1.88 -1.47 0.43
N GLU A 99 -3.00 -1.02 0.98
CA GLU A 99 -4.10 -1.88 1.36
C GLU A 99 -4.78 -2.49 0.13
N GLN A 100 -5.11 -1.68 -0.89
CA GLN A 100 -5.73 -2.15 -2.14
C GLN A 100 -4.82 -3.13 -2.88
N MET A 101 -3.55 -2.79 -3.06
CA MET A 101 -2.57 -3.66 -3.69
C MET A 101 -2.47 -5.00 -2.96
N ALA A 102 -2.35 -4.98 -1.63
CA ALA A 102 -2.25 -6.21 -0.85
C ALA A 102 -3.53 -7.04 -0.87
N MET A 103 -4.71 -6.42 -0.99
CA MET A 103 -5.97 -7.13 -1.18
C MET A 103 -6.05 -7.77 -2.57
N GLN A 104 -5.71 -7.04 -3.64
CA GLN A 104 -5.76 -7.54 -5.01
C GLN A 104 -4.76 -8.69 -5.23
N LYS A 105 -3.55 -8.57 -4.67
CA LYS A 105 -2.54 -9.63 -4.67
C LYS A 105 -2.85 -10.78 -3.69
N GLN A 106 -3.97 -10.70 -2.98
CA GLN A 106 -4.39 -11.65 -1.96
C GLN A 106 -3.33 -11.87 -0.87
N TRP A 107 -2.49 -10.88 -0.60
CA TRP A 107 -1.50 -10.92 0.48
C TRP A 107 -2.15 -10.74 1.86
N ILE A 108 -3.30 -10.08 1.89
CA ILE A 108 -4.10 -9.87 3.10
C ILE A 108 -5.56 -10.26 2.84
N GLN A 109 -6.27 -10.56 3.91
CA GLN A 109 -7.72 -10.76 3.92
C GLN A 109 -8.34 -9.99 5.08
N LYS A 110 -9.65 -9.77 5.00
CA LYS A 110 -10.46 -9.08 6.00
C LYS A 110 -11.64 -9.95 6.40
N ASP A 111 -11.97 -9.99 7.70
CA ASP A 111 -13.14 -10.70 8.25
C ASP A 111 -14.27 -9.75 8.70
N GLY A 112 -14.21 -8.49 8.29
CA GLY A 112 -15.17 -7.45 8.65
C GLY A 112 -14.77 -6.62 9.88
N GLU A 113 -13.98 -7.20 10.79
CA GLU A 113 -13.45 -6.48 11.96
C GLU A 113 -11.93 -6.33 11.93
N HIS A 114 -11.24 -7.28 11.30
CA HIS A 114 -9.78 -7.36 11.28
C HIS A 114 -9.25 -7.61 9.88
N ALA A 115 -8.06 -7.08 9.60
CA ALA A 115 -7.17 -7.48 8.52
C ALA A 115 -6.10 -8.44 9.06
N PHE A 116 -5.74 -9.44 8.28
CA PHE A 116 -4.68 -10.40 8.60
C PHE A 116 -3.94 -10.84 7.33
N ILE A 117 -2.70 -11.28 7.51
CA ILE A 117 -1.87 -11.77 6.40
C ILE A 117 -2.33 -13.16 5.95
N THR A 118 -2.34 -13.42 4.65
CA THR A 118 -2.64 -14.75 4.08
C THR A 118 -1.36 -15.58 3.94
N ARG A 119 -1.52 -16.83 3.50
CA ARG A 119 -0.40 -17.66 3.05
C ARG A 119 0.38 -17.02 1.89
N ASN A 120 -0.31 -16.39 0.94
CA ASN A 120 0.34 -15.73 -0.21
C ASN A 120 1.16 -14.51 0.24
N GLY A 121 0.64 -13.71 1.18
CA GLY A 121 1.40 -12.60 1.77
C GLY A 121 2.61 -13.09 2.56
N GLY A 122 2.47 -14.22 3.27
CA GLY A 122 3.58 -14.89 3.94
C GLY A 122 4.65 -15.39 2.96
N ALA A 123 4.24 -15.97 1.83
CA ALA A 123 5.15 -16.40 0.78
C ALA A 123 5.91 -15.22 0.15
N PHE A 124 5.21 -14.13 -0.19
CA PHE A 124 5.80 -12.89 -0.69
C PHE A 124 6.88 -12.34 0.25
N LEU A 125 6.63 -12.33 1.57
CA LEU A 125 7.62 -11.89 2.56
C LEU A 125 8.90 -12.73 2.59
N ASN A 126 8.86 -13.96 2.09
CA ASN A 126 10.00 -14.87 2.02
C ASN A 126 10.70 -14.87 0.64
N GLU A 127 10.16 -14.14 -0.34
CA GLU A 127 10.78 -14.01 -1.65
C GLU A 127 12.04 -13.14 -1.61
N THR A 128 12.84 -13.22 -2.67
CA THR A 128 14.00 -12.34 -2.84
C THR A 128 13.55 -10.90 -3.02
N ARG A 129 14.39 -9.96 -2.58
CA ARG A 129 14.14 -8.52 -2.71
C ARG A 129 13.80 -8.10 -4.15
N GLU A 130 14.47 -8.68 -5.12
CA GLU A 130 14.24 -8.44 -6.54
C GLU A 130 12.85 -8.86 -6.98
N LYS A 131 12.42 -10.08 -6.61
CA LYS A 131 11.06 -10.56 -6.92
C LYS A 131 9.99 -9.73 -6.23
N GLN A 132 10.20 -9.37 -4.96
CA GLN A 132 9.29 -8.52 -4.22
C GLN A 132 9.10 -7.16 -4.90
N LEU A 133 10.20 -6.57 -5.36
CA LEU A 133 10.14 -5.31 -6.09
C LEU A 133 9.46 -5.47 -7.45
N ASN A 134 9.78 -6.51 -8.22
CA ASN A 134 9.15 -6.76 -9.51
C ASN A 134 7.64 -6.94 -9.41
N GLU A 135 7.15 -7.65 -8.38
CA GLU A 135 5.71 -7.81 -8.16
C GLU A 135 5.01 -6.49 -7.82
N LEU A 136 5.65 -5.69 -6.98
CA LEU A 136 5.17 -4.38 -6.53
C LEU A 136 5.17 -3.36 -7.69
N LEU A 137 6.22 -3.35 -8.50
CA LEU A 137 6.31 -2.50 -9.70
C LEU A 137 5.34 -2.97 -10.78
N GLY A 138 5.12 -4.27 -10.94
CA GLY A 138 4.13 -4.79 -11.89
C GLY A 138 2.69 -4.40 -11.56
N TYR A 139 2.41 -4.01 -10.30
CA TYR A 139 1.12 -3.43 -9.94
C TYR A 139 1.01 -1.94 -10.34
N LEU A 140 2.10 -1.18 -10.23
CA LEU A 140 2.13 0.24 -10.58
C LEU A 140 2.31 0.51 -12.07
N TRP A 141 3.13 -0.31 -12.73
CA TRP A 141 3.44 -0.26 -14.16
C TRP A 141 3.22 -1.65 -14.77
N PRO A 142 1.95 -2.08 -14.92
CA PRO A 142 1.66 -3.32 -15.60
C PRO A 142 2.28 -3.29 -17.00
N LYS A 143 3.01 -4.35 -17.38
CA LYS A 143 3.55 -4.48 -18.74
C LYS A 143 2.38 -4.53 -19.72
N SER A 144 2.44 -3.66 -20.73
CA SER A 144 1.52 -3.60 -21.87
C SER A 144 1.43 -4.91 -22.63
#